data_AF-A0A381I5I2-F1
#
_entry.id   AF-A0A381I5I2-F1
#
_cell.length_a   1.000
_cell.length_b   1.000
_cell.length_c   1.000
_cell.angle_alpha   90.00
_cell.angle_beta   90.00
_cell.angle_gamma   90.00
#
_symmetry.space_group_name_H-M   'P 1'
#
loop_
_entity.id
_entity.type
_entity.pdbx_description
1 polymer ?
#
loop_
_entity_poly.entity_id
_entity_poly.type
_entity_poly.pdbx_seq_one_letter_code
_entity_poly.pdbx_strand_id
1 'polypeptide(L)'
;MNDNVVKKKNFFDRTLNRIETVGNKLPDPVTIFLGLCVLLLILSSLVGSMGISVVHPGTGETITAVNLLTVEQLQILLGNIVSNFQGFAPLGLVLVTMIGAGVCDKTGLMTATIKASVSKIPETRVTLVVMTIGMLANIASDAGTILFPPLAALVYLGVGRHPLIGLFSGYAAVCLGFAANIMDKCQ
;
A
#
# COMPACT_ATOMS: atom_id res chain seq x y z
N MET A 1 45.72 15.00 10.89
CA MET A 1 45.26 15.97 9.87
C MET A 1 43.77 15.82 9.69
N ASN A 2 43.07 16.95 9.59
CA ASN A 2 41.62 17.09 9.63
C ASN A 2 41.04 17.05 8.21
N ASP A 3 40.64 15.88 7.72
CA ASP A 3 39.97 15.75 6.41
C ASP A 3 38.44 15.79 6.59
N ASN A 4 37.95 16.92 7.09
CA ASN A 4 36.55 17.30 6.90
C ASN A 4 36.38 17.86 5.49
N VAL A 5 36.44 16.99 4.47
CA VAL A 5 36.06 17.35 3.11
C VAL A 5 34.54 17.48 3.09
N VAL A 6 34.05 18.71 3.29
CA VAL A 6 32.65 19.05 3.09
C VAL A 6 32.31 18.82 1.62
N LYS A 7 31.80 17.61 1.31
CA LYS A 7 31.27 17.25 0.00
C LYS A 7 30.24 18.30 -0.39
N LYS A 8 30.51 19.04 -1.47
CA LYS A 8 29.56 19.99 -2.06
C LYS A 8 28.30 19.17 -2.42
N LYS A 9 27.21 19.31 -1.64
CA LYS A 9 25.98 18.52 -1.86
C LYS A 9 25.53 18.70 -3.30
N ASN A 10 25.50 17.62 -4.07
CA ASN A 10 25.01 17.64 -5.44
C ASN A 10 23.51 17.97 -5.44
N PHE A 11 22.99 18.47 -6.55
CA PHE A 11 21.56 18.75 -6.72
C PHE A 11 20.71 17.52 -6.35
N PHE A 12 21.17 16.32 -6.74
CA PHE A 12 20.54 15.05 -6.41
C PHE A 12 20.51 14.77 -4.90
N ASP A 13 21.65 14.97 -4.20
CA ASP A 13 21.73 14.82 -2.75
C ASP A 13 20.77 15.78 -2.03
N ARG A 14 20.61 17.00 -2.57
CA ARG A 14 19.70 18.00 -1.98
C ARG A 14 18.23 17.61 -2.17
N THR A 15 17.88 17.04 -3.32
CA THR A 15 16.52 16.53 -3.58
C THR A 15 16.21 15.31 -2.72
N LEU A 16 17.14 14.35 -2.60
CA LEU A 16 17.01 13.20 -1.71
C LEU A 16 16.81 13.62 -0.25
N ASN A 17 17.65 14.54 0.25
CA ASN A 17 17.51 15.07 1.62
C ASN A 17 16.13 15.72 1.86
N ARG A 18 15.56 16.38 0.84
CA ARG A 18 14.19 16.94 0.95
C ARG A 18 13.13 15.85 1.05
N ILE A 19 13.20 14.82 0.20
CA ILE A 19 12.25 13.69 0.20
C ILE A 19 12.32 12.97 1.55
N GLU A 20 13.53 12.70 2.05
CA GLU A 20 13.76 12.08 3.36
C GLU A 20 13.16 12.91 4.49
N THR A 21 13.43 14.22 4.50
CA THR A 21 12.91 15.12 5.56
C THR A 21 11.39 15.20 5.55
N VAL A 22 10.77 15.26 4.35
CA VAL A 22 9.30 15.28 4.21
C VAL A 22 8.70 13.93 4.62
N GLY A 23 9.28 12.82 4.16
CA GLY A 23 8.82 11.48 4.49
C GLY A 23 8.89 11.20 5.99
N ASN A 24 9.98 11.59 6.66
CA ASN A 24 10.15 11.39 8.10
C ASN A 24 9.24 12.29 8.95
N LYS A 25 8.65 13.33 8.37
CA LYS A 25 7.74 14.24 9.07
C LYS A 25 6.27 13.76 9.02
N LEU A 26 5.95 12.82 8.14
CA LEU A 26 4.61 12.25 8.09
C LEU A 26 4.39 11.36 9.32
N PRO A 27 3.41 11.67 10.18
CA PRO A 27 3.06 10.79 11.29
C PRO A 27 2.46 9.49 10.74
N ASP A 28 2.42 8.47 11.58
CA ASP A 28 1.84 7.19 11.19
C ASP A 28 0.38 7.37 10.71
N PRO A 29 -0.09 6.52 9.77
CA PRO A 29 -1.44 6.65 9.22
C PRO A 29 -2.55 6.68 10.29
N VAL A 30 -2.39 5.94 11.39
CA VAL A 30 -3.40 5.88 12.47
C VAL A 30 -3.52 7.24 13.16
N THR A 31 -2.39 7.91 13.44
CA THR A 31 -2.36 9.27 13.98
C THR A 31 -3.00 10.28 13.03
N ILE A 32 -2.80 10.14 11.71
CA ILE A 32 -3.47 11.01 10.73
C ILE A 32 -4.99 10.84 10.79
N PHE A 33 -5.49 9.60 10.77
CA PHE A 33 -6.93 9.33 10.86
C PHE A 33 -7.53 9.78 12.19
N LEU A 34 -6.84 9.55 13.31
CA LEU A 34 -7.28 10.04 14.62
C LEU A 34 -7.35 11.58 14.65
N GLY A 35 -6.33 12.25 14.10
CA GLY A 35 -6.32 13.70 13.95
C GLY A 35 -7.48 14.22 13.10
N LEU A 36 -7.79 13.55 11.99
CA LEU A 36 -8.95 13.87 11.14
C LEU A 36 -10.28 13.67 11.88
N CYS A 37 -10.43 12.59 12.66
CA CYS A 37 -11.63 12.36 13.47
C CYS A 37 -11.84 13.47 14.51
N VAL A 38 -10.79 13.85 15.24
CA VAL A 38 -10.84 14.95 16.22
C VAL A 38 -11.17 16.27 15.54
N LEU A 39 -10.52 16.57 14.41
CA LEU A 39 -10.79 17.76 13.62
C LEU A 39 -12.25 17.80 13.15
N LEU A 40 -12.79 16.66 12.70
CA LEU A 40 -14.18 16.54 12.25
C LEU A 40 -15.16 16.76 13.40
N LEU A 41 -14.89 16.27 14.61
CA LEU A 41 -15.71 16.57 15.79
C LEU A 41 -15.76 18.07 16.10
N ILE A 42 -14.62 18.77 16.02
CA ILE A 42 -14.54 20.21 16.25
C ILE A 42 -15.30 20.98 15.15
N LEU A 43 -15.05 20.64 13.88
CA LEU A 43 -15.70 21.30 12.75
C LEU A 43 -17.21 21.07 12.74
N SER A 44 -17.67 19.84 13.01
CA SER A 44 -19.10 19.52 13.09
C SER A 44 -19.80 20.30 14.21
N SER A 45 -19.12 20.55 15.33
CA SER A 45 -19.64 21.39 16.41
C SER A 45 -19.79 22.86 15.99
N LEU A 46 -18.76 23.40 15.32
CA LEU A 46 -18.76 24.79 14.88
C LEU A 46 -19.81 25.04 13.77
N VAL A 47 -19.90 24.15 12.79
CA VAL A 47 -20.84 24.27 11.67
C VAL A 47 -22.27 23.93 12.10
N GLY A 48 -22.45 22.90 12.93
CA GLY A 48 -23.75 22.48 13.44
C GLY A 48 -24.38 23.50 14.39
N SER A 49 -23.57 24.24 15.17
CA SER A 49 -24.08 25.34 16.01
C SER A 49 -24.54 26.56 15.21
N MET A 50 -24.06 26.72 13.97
CA MET A 50 -24.49 27.78 13.05
C MET A 50 -25.76 27.41 12.26
N GLY A 51 -26.28 26.18 12.38
CA GLY A 51 -27.51 25.75 11.71
C GLY A 51 -27.43 25.74 10.18
N ILE A 52 -26.21 25.62 9.62
CA ILE A 52 -25.99 25.69 8.17
C ILE A 52 -26.73 24.53 7.49
N SER A 53 -27.54 24.88 6.49
CA SER A 53 -28.36 23.93 5.74
C SER A 53 -28.07 24.10 4.25
N VAL A 54 -27.93 22.97 3.54
CA VAL A 54 -27.64 22.94 2.11
C VAL A 54 -28.66 22.04 1.42
N VAL A 55 -29.18 22.48 0.27
CA VAL A 55 -30.09 21.66 -0.55
C VAL A 55 -29.29 20.60 -1.29
N HIS A 56 -29.66 19.34 -1.13
CA HIS A 56 -29.01 18.23 -1.81
C HIS A 56 -29.30 18.29 -3.33
N PRO A 57 -28.26 18.33 -4.18
CA PRO A 57 -28.43 18.58 -5.62
C PRO A 57 -29.09 17.41 -6.37
N GLY A 58 -29.09 16.19 -5.81
CA GLY A 58 -29.70 15.02 -6.44
C GLY A 58 -31.14 14.72 -6.02
N THR A 59 -31.52 15.05 -4.78
CA THR A 59 -32.83 14.68 -4.19
C THR A 59 -33.70 15.89 -3.87
N GLY A 60 -33.15 17.10 -3.87
CA GLY A 60 -33.87 18.33 -3.52
C GLY A 60 -34.16 18.49 -2.03
N GLU A 61 -33.75 17.55 -1.18
CA GLU A 61 -33.95 17.61 0.27
C GLU A 61 -32.94 18.55 0.94
N THR A 62 -33.39 19.29 1.95
CA THR A 62 -32.52 20.14 2.76
C THR A 62 -31.75 19.30 3.78
N ILE A 63 -30.42 19.23 3.63
CA ILE A 63 -29.52 18.58 4.58
C ILE A 63 -29.02 19.62 5.57
N THR A 64 -29.22 19.35 6.86
CA THR A 64 -28.74 20.20 7.95
C THR A 64 -27.41 19.67 8.49
N ALA A 65 -26.50 20.57 8.86
CA ALA A 65 -25.26 20.19 9.52
C ALA A 65 -25.55 19.67 10.94
N VAL A 66 -25.09 18.46 11.25
CA VAL A 66 -25.30 17.81 12.55
C VAL A 66 -24.08 18.04 13.45
N ASN A 67 -24.33 18.51 14.68
CA ASN A 67 -23.31 18.61 15.71
C ASN A 67 -23.11 17.26 16.42
N LEU A 68 -21.94 16.65 16.22
CA LEU A 68 -21.59 15.34 16.78
C LEU A 68 -21.25 15.36 18.28
N LEU A 69 -21.03 16.54 18.88
CA LEU A 69 -20.72 16.70 20.32
C LEU A 69 -21.97 16.81 21.20
N THR A 70 -23.17 16.76 20.62
CA THR A 70 -24.40 16.70 21.41
C THR A 70 -24.54 15.34 22.10
N VAL A 71 -25.20 15.29 23.26
CA VAL A 71 -25.32 14.05 24.07
C VAL A 71 -25.92 12.90 23.26
N GLU A 72 -26.96 13.19 22.47
CA GLU A 72 -27.65 12.23 21.60
C GLU A 72 -26.71 11.70 20.50
N GLN A 73 -26.00 12.59 19.80
CA GLN A 73 -25.10 12.19 18.72
C GLN A 73 -23.85 11.47 19.23
N LEU A 74 -23.37 11.81 20.43
CA LEU A 74 -22.27 11.09 21.06
C LEU A 74 -22.68 9.66 21.45
N GLN A 75 -23.92 9.46 21.93
CA GLN A 75 -24.47 8.13 22.18
C GLN A 75 -24.58 7.31 20.89
N ILE A 76 -25.05 7.92 19.81
CA ILE A 76 -25.12 7.28 18.48
C ILE A 76 -23.71 6.93 17.98
N LEU A 77 -22.76 7.87 18.12
CA LEU A 77 -21.37 7.66 17.70
C LEU A 77 -20.75 6.50 18.44
N LEU A 78 -20.81 6.49 19.78
CA LEU A 78 -20.26 5.44 20.63
C LEU A 78 -20.97 4.10 20.42
N GLY A 79 -22.29 4.10 20.26
CA GLY A 79 -23.09 2.90 19.98
C GLY A 79 -22.77 2.27 18.63
N ASN A 80 -22.42 3.08 17.63
CA ASN A 80 -22.14 2.60 16.27
C ASN A 80 -20.66 2.38 15.97
N ILE A 81 -19.72 2.56 16.92
CA ILE A 81 -18.28 2.34 16.65
C ILE A 81 -18.03 0.93 16.11
N VAL A 82 -18.62 -0.08 16.76
CA VAL A 82 -18.41 -1.49 16.39
C VAL A 82 -19.09 -1.82 15.07
N SER A 83 -20.32 -1.35 14.85
CA SER A 83 -21.06 -1.60 13.60
C SER A 83 -20.40 -0.90 12.42
N ASN A 84 -19.89 0.32 12.58
CA ASN A 84 -19.13 1.04 11.56
C ASN A 84 -17.82 0.33 11.23
N PHE A 85 -17.11 -0.19 12.25
CA PHE A 85 -15.88 -0.95 12.04
C PHE A 85 -16.14 -2.27 11.30
N GLN A 86 -17.19 -3.01 11.67
CA GLN A 86 -17.58 -4.27 11.03
C GLN A 86 -18.15 -4.06 9.61
N GLY A 87 -18.89 -2.97 9.40
CA GLY A 87 -19.50 -2.60 8.12
C GLY A 87 -18.51 -2.03 7.11
N PHE A 88 -17.24 -1.84 7.48
CA PHE A 88 -16.22 -1.40 6.56
C PHE A 88 -15.90 -2.50 5.55
N ALA A 89 -16.49 -2.41 4.35
CA ALA A 89 -16.44 -3.44 3.30
C ALA A 89 -15.02 -3.99 3.02
N PRO A 90 -13.94 -3.18 2.98
CA PRO A 90 -12.59 -3.71 2.76
C PRO A 90 -12.09 -4.63 3.87
N LEU A 91 -12.55 -4.47 5.12
CA LEU A 91 -12.03 -5.22 6.27
C LEU A 91 -12.32 -6.71 6.17
N GLY A 92 -13.57 -7.07 5.84
CA GLY A 92 -13.96 -8.47 5.66
C GLY A 92 -13.21 -9.15 4.52
N LEU A 93 -13.07 -8.45 3.38
CA LEU A 93 -12.37 -8.96 2.21
C LEU A 93 -10.89 -9.21 2.49
N VAL A 94 -10.22 -8.26 3.14
CA VAL A 94 -8.79 -8.39 3.48
C VAL A 94 -8.55 -9.53 4.48
N LEU A 95 -9.39 -9.70 5.49
CA LEU A 95 -9.24 -10.80 6.45
C LEU A 95 -9.37 -12.18 5.79
N VAL A 96 -10.39 -12.37 4.94
CA VAL A 96 -10.62 -13.65 4.25
C VAL A 96 -9.48 -13.94 3.26
N THR A 97 -9.04 -12.94 2.50
CA THR A 97 -7.92 -13.09 1.56
C THR A 97 -6.60 -13.38 2.27
N MET A 98 -6.33 -12.73 3.42
CA MET A 98 -5.14 -12.98 4.24
C MET A 98 -5.10 -14.40 4.83
N ILE A 99 -6.25 -14.99 5.18
CA ILE A 99 -6.29 -16.39 5.63
C ILE A 99 -5.85 -17.33 4.49
N GLY A 100 -6.40 -17.14 3.29
CA GLY A 100 -6.01 -17.93 2.11
C GLY A 100 -4.53 -17.76 1.77
N ALA A 101 -4.04 -16.53 1.71
CA ALA A 101 -2.63 -16.22 1.46
C ALA A 101 -1.71 -16.82 2.54
N GLY A 102 -2.11 -16.74 3.81
CA GLY A 102 -1.37 -17.31 4.93
C GLY A 102 -1.23 -18.83 4.85
N VAL A 103 -2.27 -19.56 4.43
CA VAL A 103 -2.19 -21.01 4.20
C VAL A 103 -1.23 -21.31 3.04
N CYS A 104 -1.32 -20.58 1.93
CA CYS A 104 -0.42 -20.76 0.77
C CYS A 104 1.05 -20.47 1.10
N ASP A 105 1.31 -19.52 1.99
CA ASP A 105 2.67 -19.20 2.43
C ASP A 105 3.22 -20.24 3.41
N LYS A 106 2.44 -20.62 4.43
CA LYS A 106 2.86 -21.62 5.44
C LYS A 106 3.04 -23.03 4.87
N THR A 107 2.29 -23.38 3.82
CA THR A 107 2.46 -24.66 3.11
C THR A 107 3.64 -24.66 2.14
N GLY A 108 4.27 -23.50 1.90
CA GLY A 108 5.37 -23.35 0.95
C GLY A 108 4.93 -23.39 -0.53
N LEU A 109 3.62 -23.48 -0.80
CA LEU A 109 3.05 -23.47 -2.15
C LEU A 109 3.50 -22.22 -2.93
N MET A 110 3.55 -21.08 -2.25
CA MET A 110 3.95 -19.82 -2.85
C MET A 110 5.42 -19.83 -3.31
N THR A 111 6.31 -20.27 -2.44
CA THR A 111 7.75 -20.40 -2.74
C THR A 111 7.99 -21.42 -3.86
N ALA A 112 7.27 -22.54 -3.85
CA ALA A 112 7.38 -23.56 -4.89
C ALA A 112 6.91 -23.03 -6.26
N THR A 113 5.80 -22.28 -6.29
CA THR A 113 5.24 -21.71 -7.52
C THR A 113 6.16 -20.66 -8.13
N ILE A 114 6.74 -19.77 -7.30
CA ILE A 114 7.70 -18.76 -7.78
C ILE A 114 8.94 -19.46 -8.36
N LYS A 115 9.50 -20.46 -7.65
CA LYS A 115 10.65 -21.24 -8.16
C LYS A 115 10.32 -21.95 -9.47
N ALA A 116 9.16 -22.61 -9.56
CA ALA A 116 8.73 -23.33 -10.75
C ALA A 116 8.52 -22.41 -11.96
N SER A 117 7.93 -21.23 -11.74
CA SER A 117 7.69 -20.22 -12.79
C SER A 117 8.99 -19.70 -13.41
N VAL A 118 10.06 -19.76 -12.63
CA VAL A 118 11.35 -19.15 -12.92
C VAL A 118 12.36 -20.14 -13.51
N SER A 119 12.18 -21.45 -13.29
CA SER A 119 13.08 -22.52 -13.79
C SER A 119 12.99 -22.80 -15.30
N LYS A 120 11.96 -22.33 -16.01
CA LYS A 120 11.71 -22.65 -17.43
C LYS A 120 11.80 -21.44 -18.37
N ILE A 121 12.75 -20.53 -18.12
CA ILE A 121 12.84 -19.28 -18.88
C ILE A 121 13.87 -19.40 -20.02
N PRO A 122 13.49 -19.14 -21.29
CA PRO A 122 14.42 -19.11 -22.42
C PRO A 122 15.32 -17.86 -22.41
N GLU A 123 16.60 -18.04 -22.76
CA GLU A 123 17.69 -17.06 -22.63
C GLU A 123 17.40 -15.67 -23.25
N THR A 124 16.70 -15.66 -24.39
CA THR A 124 16.38 -14.45 -25.17
C THR A 124 15.25 -13.60 -24.59
N ARG A 125 14.35 -14.17 -23.78
CA ARG A 125 13.17 -13.47 -23.23
C ARG A 125 13.21 -13.31 -21.71
N VAL A 126 14.36 -13.57 -21.08
CA VAL A 126 14.50 -13.57 -19.61
C VAL A 126 14.01 -12.29 -18.95
N THR A 127 14.36 -11.12 -19.49
CA THR A 127 13.98 -9.84 -18.90
C THR A 127 12.47 -9.61 -18.91
N LEU A 128 11.81 -9.89 -20.04
CA LEU A 128 10.36 -9.73 -20.17
C LEU A 128 9.64 -10.70 -19.22
N VAL A 129 10.06 -11.96 -19.20
CA VAL A 129 9.43 -13.00 -18.37
C VAL A 129 9.62 -12.70 -16.88
N VAL A 130 10.82 -12.29 -16.45
CA VAL A 130 11.08 -11.92 -15.05
C VAL A 130 10.27 -10.70 -14.64
N MET A 131 10.12 -9.68 -15.50
CA MET A 131 9.25 -8.54 -15.18
C MET A 131 7.79 -8.94 -15.08
N THR A 132 7.27 -9.76 -16.00
CA THR A 132 5.87 -10.22 -15.96
C THR A 132 5.60 -11.10 -14.73
N ILE A 133 6.48 -12.04 -14.41
CA ILE A 133 6.34 -12.86 -13.20
C ILE A 133 6.47 -11.99 -11.95
N GLY A 134 7.37 -10.99 -11.96
CA GLY A 134 7.53 -10.05 -10.84
C GLY A 134 6.31 -9.19 -10.58
N MET A 135 5.62 -8.74 -11.63
CA MET A 135 4.32 -8.05 -11.46
C MET A 135 3.27 -8.99 -10.85
N LEU A 136 3.19 -10.24 -11.33
CA LEU A 136 2.25 -11.24 -10.79
C LEU A 136 2.61 -11.73 -9.39
N ALA A 137 3.87 -11.58 -8.96
CA ALA A 137 4.32 -11.97 -7.63
C ALA A 137 3.68 -11.13 -6.52
N ASN A 138 2.92 -10.07 -6.83
CA ASN A 138 2.14 -9.38 -5.82
C ASN A 138 0.97 -10.21 -5.27
N ILE A 139 0.38 -11.09 -6.10
CA ILE A 139 -0.61 -12.09 -5.68
C ILE A 139 -0.03 -13.03 -4.62
N ALA A 140 1.29 -13.21 -4.64
CA ALA A 140 2.02 -14.07 -3.74
C ALA A 140 2.17 -13.54 -2.31
N SER A 141 1.48 -12.45 -1.97
CA SER A 141 1.61 -11.74 -0.70
C SER A 141 3.01 -11.13 -0.50
N ASP A 142 3.29 -10.63 0.70
CA ASP A 142 4.56 -9.98 1.06
C ASP A 142 5.79 -10.86 0.78
N ALA A 143 5.62 -12.18 0.81
CA ALA A 143 6.66 -13.15 0.50
C ALA A 143 7.22 -12.99 -0.93
N GLY A 144 6.36 -12.65 -1.91
CA GLY A 144 6.78 -12.41 -3.29
C GLY A 144 7.76 -11.24 -3.39
N THR A 145 7.52 -10.16 -2.65
CA THR A 145 8.37 -8.96 -2.70
C THR A 145 9.78 -9.18 -2.13
N ILE A 146 9.90 -10.05 -1.13
CA ILE A 146 11.17 -10.33 -0.45
C ILE A 146 11.95 -11.41 -1.20
N LEU A 147 11.27 -12.45 -1.69
CA LEU A 147 11.91 -13.62 -2.29
C LEU A 147 12.18 -13.46 -3.78
N PHE A 148 11.39 -12.66 -4.50
CA PHE A 148 11.51 -12.57 -5.96
C PHE A 148 12.80 -11.89 -6.44
N PRO A 149 13.28 -10.76 -5.86
CA PRO A 149 14.53 -10.13 -6.29
C PRO A 149 15.76 -11.06 -6.27
N PRO A 150 16.05 -11.83 -5.19
CA PRO A 150 17.18 -12.75 -5.19
C PRO A 150 16.97 -13.95 -6.13
N LEU A 151 15.73 -14.44 -6.30
CA LEU A 151 15.44 -15.50 -7.28
C LEU A 151 15.67 -15.03 -8.72
N ALA A 152 15.27 -13.80 -9.05
CA ALA A 152 15.53 -13.19 -10.36
C ALA A 152 17.04 -13.04 -10.62
N ALA A 153 17.83 -12.67 -9.60
CA ALA A 153 19.29 -12.60 -9.72
C ALA A 153 19.92 -13.96 -10.04
N LEU A 154 19.46 -15.04 -9.39
CA LEU A 154 19.94 -16.41 -9.62
C LEU A 154 19.64 -16.91 -11.05
N VAL A 155 18.52 -16.49 -11.63
CA VAL A 155 18.15 -16.86 -13.01
C VAL A 155 19.06 -16.20 -14.00
N TYR A 156 19.31 -14.90 -13.83
CA TYR A 156 20.24 -14.18 -14.68
C TYR A 156 21.64 -14.81 -14.60
N LEU A 157 22.06 -15.24 -13.41
CA LEU A 157 23.31 -15.97 -13.23
C LEU A 157 23.31 -17.33 -13.97
N GLY A 158 22.24 -18.12 -13.86
CA GLY A 158 22.12 -19.42 -14.53
C GLY A 158 22.04 -19.35 -16.06
N VAL A 159 21.63 -18.20 -16.59
CA VAL A 159 21.55 -17.85 -18.02
C VAL A 159 22.87 -17.21 -18.50
N GLY A 160 23.86 -16.99 -17.62
CA GLY A 160 25.15 -16.38 -17.99
C GLY A 160 25.11 -14.85 -18.14
N ARG A 161 24.08 -14.18 -17.63
CA ARG A 161 23.93 -12.72 -17.63
C ARG A 161 24.26 -12.12 -16.25
N HIS A 162 24.48 -10.81 -16.22
CA HIS A 162 24.89 -10.12 -14.99
C HIS A 162 23.76 -10.17 -13.92
N PRO A 163 24.00 -10.76 -12.73
CA PRO A 163 22.96 -11.02 -11.72
C PRO A 163 22.34 -9.74 -11.14
N LEU A 164 23.09 -8.63 -11.07
CA LEU A 164 22.54 -7.34 -10.63
C LEU A 164 21.39 -6.85 -11.53
N ILE A 165 21.42 -7.15 -12.83
CA ILE A 165 20.32 -6.76 -13.73
C ILE A 165 19.06 -7.52 -13.36
N GLY A 166 19.18 -8.81 -13.05
CA GLY A 166 18.08 -9.62 -12.52
C GLY A 166 17.54 -9.11 -11.19
N LEU A 167 18.43 -8.74 -10.27
CA LEU A 167 18.07 -8.17 -8.98
C LEU A 167 17.26 -6.86 -9.14
N PHE A 168 17.79 -5.89 -9.88
CA PHE A 168 17.14 -4.59 -10.07
C PHE A 168 15.86 -4.69 -10.89
N SER A 169 15.84 -5.52 -11.94
CA SER A 169 14.62 -5.72 -12.74
C SER A 169 13.53 -6.45 -11.97
N GLY A 170 13.88 -7.46 -11.16
CA GLY A 170 12.95 -8.16 -10.28
C GLY A 170 12.38 -7.23 -9.21
N TYR A 171 13.24 -6.42 -8.57
CA TYR A 171 12.80 -5.43 -7.58
C TYR A 171 11.88 -4.37 -8.19
N ALA A 172 12.27 -3.79 -9.32
CA ALA A 172 11.46 -2.82 -10.04
C ALA A 172 10.11 -3.40 -10.47
N ALA A 173 10.08 -4.66 -10.95
CA ALA A 173 8.84 -5.32 -11.37
C ALA A 173 7.85 -5.51 -10.21
N VAL A 174 8.33 -5.91 -9.02
CA VAL A 174 7.44 -6.11 -7.87
C VAL A 174 6.97 -4.78 -7.30
N CYS A 175 7.84 -3.77 -7.19
CA CYS A 175 7.47 -2.46 -6.65
C CYS A 175 6.52 -1.69 -7.59
N LEU A 176 6.79 -1.70 -8.90
CA LEU A 176 5.94 -1.01 -9.89
C LEU A 176 4.67 -1.82 -10.23
N GLY A 177 4.74 -3.15 -10.10
CA GLY A 177 3.63 -4.07 -10.38
C GLY A 177 2.59 -4.19 -9.28
N PHE A 178 2.77 -3.52 -8.13
CA PHE A 178 1.86 -3.64 -6.98
C PHE A 178 0.39 -3.36 -7.33
N ALA A 179 0.14 -2.42 -8.26
CA ALA A 179 -1.20 -2.04 -8.70
C ALA A 179 -1.67 -2.73 -9.99
N ALA A 180 -0.86 -3.63 -10.57
CA ALA A 180 -1.11 -4.21 -11.88
C ALA A 180 -1.15 -5.75 -11.81
N ASN A 181 -2.36 -6.30 -11.73
CA ASN A 181 -2.59 -7.76 -11.75
C ASN A 181 -3.47 -8.18 -12.91
N ILE A 182 -3.16 -9.35 -13.48
CA ILE A 182 -3.97 -9.98 -14.53
C ILE A 182 -5.27 -10.57 -13.95
N MET A 183 -5.28 -10.90 -12.65
CA MET A 183 -6.36 -11.62 -11.98
C MET A 183 -7.34 -10.73 -11.19
N ASP A 184 -7.09 -9.42 -11.08
CA ASP A 184 -7.94 -8.49 -10.30
C ASP A 184 -9.31 -8.18 -10.96
N LYS A 185 -9.65 -8.86 -12.06
CA LYS A 185 -11.02 -8.87 -12.59
C LYS A 185 -11.85 -9.98 -11.94
N CYS A 186 -12.14 -9.83 -10.65
CA CYS A 186 -13.27 -10.46 -9.96
C CYS A 186 -13.54 -9.67 -8.67
N GLN A 187 -13.95 -8.41 -8.81
CA GLN A 187 -14.76 -7.72 -7.81
C GLN A 187 -16.04 -7.25 -8.48
#